data_AF-A0A7E4V8C8-F1
#
_entry.id   AF-A0A7E4V8C8-F1
#
_cell.length_a   1.000
_cell.length_b   1.000
_cell.length_c   1.000
_cell.angle_alpha   90.00
_cell.angle_beta   90.00
_cell.angle_gamma   90.00
#
_symmetry.space_group_name_H-M   'P 1'
#
loop_
_entity.id
_entity.type
_entity.pdbx_description
1 polymer ?
#
loop_
_entity_poly.entity_id
_entity_poly.type
_entity_poly.pdbx_seq_one_letter_code
_entity_poly.pdbx_strand_id
1 'polypeptide(L)'
;MSQPEKGGATVYTDLETGVFPQLHNALFWYNLKRDGEGDVRTRHAACPVLTGVKWVSNKWIHERGQEFRRPCGLTPDVEERFVGDLSPF
;
A
#
# COMPACT_ATOMS: atom_id res chain seq x y z
N MET A 1 17.69 -1.45 1.49
CA MET A 1 16.77 -1.89 2.57
C MET A 1 17.13 -3.33 2.94
N SER A 2 17.01 -3.75 4.21
CA SER A 2 17.47 -5.06 4.70
C SER A 2 16.34 -6.06 4.91
N GLN A 3 16.67 -7.36 4.88
CA GLN A 3 15.77 -8.46 5.22
C GLN A 3 16.15 -9.02 6.60
N PRO A 4 15.28 -8.92 7.63
CA PRO A 4 15.49 -9.59 8.91
C PRO A 4 15.36 -11.11 8.76
N GLU A 5 15.93 -11.86 9.71
CA GLU A 5 15.87 -13.31 9.74
C GLU A 5 14.47 -13.82 10.11
N LYS A 6 13.80 -13.13 11.06
CA LYS A 6 12.44 -13.47 11.52
C LYS A 6 11.62 -12.23 11.88
N GLY A 7 10.31 -12.31 11.62
CA GLY A 7 9.35 -11.26 11.95
C GLY A 7 9.41 -10.06 10.98
N GLY A 8 8.94 -8.90 11.44
CA GLY A 8 9.04 -7.66 10.68
C GLY A 8 8.08 -7.54 9.50
N ALA A 9 7.01 -8.34 9.43
CA ALA A 9 6.00 -8.21 8.39
C ALA A 9 5.34 -6.81 8.37
N THR A 10 4.98 -6.32 7.20
CA THR A 10 3.98 -5.26 7.06
C THR A 10 2.61 -5.93 7.01
N VAL A 11 1.72 -5.61 7.95
CA VAL A 11 0.40 -6.23 8.09
C VAL A 11 -0.70 -5.22 7.84
N TYR A 12 -1.79 -5.70 7.23
CA TYR A 12 -3.04 -4.96 7.05
C TYR A 12 -4.09 -5.60 7.94
N THR A 13 -4.49 -4.90 9.00
CA THR A 13 -5.29 -5.50 10.08
C THR A 13 -6.70 -5.83 9.62
N ASP A 14 -7.30 -4.94 8.81
CA ASP A 14 -8.68 -5.10 8.34
C ASP A 14 -8.78 -6.09 7.15
N LEU A 15 -7.67 -6.34 6.45
CA LEU A 15 -7.58 -7.31 5.34
C LEU A 15 -7.01 -8.68 5.77
N GLU A 16 -6.61 -8.82 7.04
CA GLU A 16 -6.03 -10.05 7.60
C GLU A 16 -4.86 -10.62 6.77
N THR A 17 -4.07 -9.74 6.17
CA THR A 17 -2.94 -10.12 5.30
C THR A 17 -1.63 -9.49 5.74
N GLY A 18 -0.52 -10.16 5.44
CA GLY A 18 0.81 -9.77 5.85
C GLY A 18 1.85 -10.08 4.79
N VAL A 19 2.75 -9.13 4.57
CA VAL A 19 3.87 -9.26 3.64
C VAL A 19 5.17 -9.23 4.41
N PHE A 20 5.92 -10.34 4.36
CA PHE A 20 7.25 -10.40 4.95
C PHE A 20 8.26 -9.61 4.12
N PRO A 21 9.17 -8.87 4.79
CA PRO A 21 10.22 -8.13 4.10
C PRO A 21 11.15 -9.08 3.34
N GLN A 22 11.43 -8.74 2.09
CA GLN A 22 12.41 -9.41 1.25
C GLN A 22 13.38 -8.38 0.67
N LEU A 23 14.65 -8.75 0.56
CA LEU A 23 15.68 -7.85 0.05
C LEU A 23 15.32 -7.37 -1.36
N HIS A 24 15.43 -6.05 -1.59
CA HIS A 24 15.14 -5.36 -2.86
C HIS A 24 13.67 -5.28 -3.30
N ASN A 25 12.73 -5.89 -2.58
CA ASN A 25 11.32 -5.76 -2.92
C ASN A 25 10.74 -4.41 -2.47
N ALA A 26 9.66 -4.02 -3.16
CA ALA A 26 8.82 -2.89 -2.78
C ALA A 26 7.37 -3.37 -2.61
N LEU A 27 6.67 -2.78 -1.64
CA LEU A 27 5.25 -2.98 -1.43
C LEU A 27 4.56 -1.65 -1.70
N PHE A 28 3.52 -1.67 -2.54
CA PHE A 28 2.76 -0.50 -2.95
C PHE A 28 1.26 -0.77 -2.81
N TRP A 29 0.51 0.23 -2.35
CA TRP A 29 -0.93 0.21 -2.18
C TRP A 29 -1.48 1.64 -2.19
N TYR A 30 -2.80 1.79 -2.34
CA TYR A 30 -3.49 3.06 -2.22
C TYR A 30 -4.11 3.21 -0.83
N ASN A 31 -3.89 4.34 -0.16
CA ASN A 31 -4.58 4.65 1.09
C ASN A 31 -5.95 5.30 0.85
N LEU A 32 -6.22 5.75 -0.38
CA LEU A 32 -7.43 6.46 -0.77
C LEU A 32 -8.16 5.69 -1.86
N LYS A 33 -9.49 5.73 -1.78
CA LYS A 33 -10.40 5.36 -2.86
C LYS A 33 -10.24 6.34 -4.04
N ARG A 34 -10.98 6.11 -5.12
CA ARG A 34 -10.91 6.97 -6.32
C ARG A 34 -11.65 8.31 -6.16
N ASP A 35 -12.56 8.40 -5.21
CA ASP A 35 -13.23 9.64 -4.81
C ASP A 35 -12.41 10.49 -3.82
N GLY A 36 -11.25 10.00 -3.38
CA GLY A 36 -10.37 10.66 -2.40
C GLY A 36 -10.64 10.27 -0.94
N GLU A 37 -11.68 9.48 -0.67
CA GLU A 37 -11.99 9.02 0.68
C GLU A 37 -10.97 7.99 1.18
N GLY A 38 -10.70 8.00 2.49
CA GLY A 38 -9.77 7.06 3.10
C GLY A 38 -10.25 5.60 3.00
N ASP A 39 -9.40 4.70 2.54
CA ASP A 39 -9.68 3.26 2.52
C ASP A 39 -9.17 2.59 3.80
N VAL A 40 -10.08 2.41 4.76
CA VAL A 40 -9.79 1.77 6.06
C VAL A 40 -9.23 0.35 5.91
N ARG A 41 -9.54 -0.38 4.83
CA ARG A 41 -8.99 -1.73 4.60
C ARG A 41 -7.47 -1.72 4.54
N THR A 42 -6.89 -0.61 4.10
CA THR A 42 -5.44 -0.45 3.96
C THR A 42 -4.73 0.02 5.23
N ARG A 43 -5.43 0.07 6.37
CA ARG A 43 -4.83 0.31 7.68
C ARG A 43 -3.75 -0.73 7.95
N HIS A 44 -2.53 -0.24 8.17
CA HIS A 44 -1.36 -1.09 8.24
C HIS A 44 -0.45 -0.76 9.42
N ALA A 45 0.32 -1.75 9.83
CA ALA A 45 1.33 -1.64 10.87
C ALA A 45 2.55 -2.50 10.53
N ALA A 46 3.65 -2.27 11.26
CA ALA A 46 4.81 -3.14 11.22
C ALA A 46 4.76 -4.11 12.40
N CYS A 47 4.84 -5.41 12.12
CA CYS A 47 5.07 -6.41 13.16
C CYS A 47 6.46 -6.25 13.78
N PRO A 48 6.65 -6.68 15.04
CA PRO A 48 7.96 -6.74 15.66
C PRO A 48 8.97 -7.54 14.83
N VAL A 49 10.21 -7.05 14.76
CA VAL A 49 11.35 -7.87 14.30
C VAL A 49 11.73 -8.80 15.45
N LEU A 50 11.72 -10.10 15.20
CA LEU A 50 12.06 -11.10 16.22
C LEU A 50 13.55 -11.41 16.21
N THR A 51 14.19 -11.38 15.05
CA THR A 51 15.64 -11.64 14.91
C THR A 51 16.20 -10.89 13.68
N GLY A 52 17.39 -10.29 13.85
CA GLY A 52 18.02 -9.45 12.83
C GLY A 52 17.58 -7.98 12.88
N VAL A 53 17.72 -7.26 11.77
CA VAL A 53 17.40 -5.83 11.65
C VAL A 53 16.64 -5.57 10.35
N LYS A 54 15.54 -4.80 10.43
CA LYS A 54 14.73 -4.35 9.29
C LYS A 54 14.96 -2.86 9.02
N TRP A 55 15.54 -2.54 7.87
CA TRP A 55 15.63 -1.18 7.34
C TRP A 55 14.68 -1.01 6.17
N VAL A 56 13.77 -0.04 6.27
CA VAL A 56 12.84 0.35 5.21
C VAL A 56 12.94 1.83 4.85
N SER A 57 12.36 2.21 3.71
CA SER A 57 12.23 3.56 3.20
C SER A 57 10.80 3.71 2.69
N ASN A 58 10.09 4.70 3.20
CA ASN A 58 8.71 4.98 2.84
C ASN A 58 8.67 6.16 1.88
N LYS A 59 7.90 6.02 0.80
CA LYS A 59 7.59 7.12 -0.11
C LYS A 59 6.08 7.35 -0.11
N TRP A 60 5.66 8.50 0.37
CA TRP A 60 4.28 8.95 0.23
C TRP A 60 4.10 9.70 -1.09
N ILE A 61 3.00 9.38 -1.76
CA ILE A 61 2.54 10.03 -2.99
C ILE A 61 1.17 10.59 -2.67
N HIS A 62 1.02 11.91 -2.78
CA HIS A 62 -0.23 12.61 -2.48
C HIS A 62 -1.13 12.66 -3.72
N GLU A 63 -2.44 12.73 -3.51
CA GLU A 63 -3.44 12.79 -4.58
C GLU A 63 -3.35 14.08 -5.41
N ARG A 64 -3.04 15.21 -4.75
CA ARG A 64 -3.01 16.52 -5.39
C ARG A 64 -1.87 16.58 -6.42
N GLY A 65 -2.18 16.98 -7.64
CA GLY A 65 -1.27 16.97 -8.78
C GLY A 65 -1.20 15.61 -9.51
N GLN A 66 -2.02 14.63 -9.13
CA GLN A 66 -2.13 13.33 -9.82
C GLN A 66 -3.47 13.14 -10.53
N GLU A 67 -4.28 14.20 -10.69
CA GLU A 67 -5.64 14.16 -11.23
C GLU A 67 -5.70 13.56 -12.65
N PHE A 68 -4.64 13.78 -13.44
CA PHE A 68 -4.50 13.24 -14.81
C PHE A 68 -3.79 11.88 -14.87
N ARG A 69 -3.18 11.43 -13.76
CA ARG A 69 -2.47 10.13 -13.68
C ARG A 69 -3.31 9.05 -13.01
N ARG A 70 -4.21 9.45 -12.11
CA ARG A 70 -5.21 8.59 -11.48
C ARG A 70 -6.53 9.37 -11.38
N PRO A 71 -7.32 9.42 -12.46
CA PRO A 71 -8.60 10.11 -12.47
C PRO A 71 -9.58 9.53 -11.44
N CYS A 72 -10.50 10.37 -10.96
CA CYS A 72 -11.61 9.89 -10.15
C CYS A 72 -12.52 8.95 -10.95
N GLY A 73 -13.26 8.08 -10.24
CA GLY A 73 -14.26 7.22 -10.87
C GLY A 73 -15.45 8.04 -11.38
N LEU A 74 -16.10 7.57 -12.46
CA LEU A 74 -17.35 8.16 -12.94
C LEU A 74 -18.53 7.84 -12.02
N THR A 75 -18.41 6.80 -11.19
CA THR A 75 -19.34 6.47 -10.12
C THR A 75 -18.60 6.22 -8.80
N PRO A 76 -19.26 6.37 -7.64
CA PRO A 76 -18.62 6.28 -6.32
C PRO A 76 -18.04 4.90 -5.98
N ASP A 77 -18.54 3.85 -6.63
CA ASP A 77 -18.19 2.46 -6.37
C ASP A 77 -17.05 1.93 -7.26
N VAL A 78 -16.49 2.76 -8.15
CA VAL A 78 -15.38 2.37 -9.01
C VAL A 78 -14.10 2.19 -8.19
N GLU A 79 -13.63 0.95 -8.12
CA GLU A 79 -12.36 0.58 -7.47
C GLU A 79 -11.44 -0.21 -8.42
N GLU A 80 -10.14 0.00 -8.26
CA GLU A 80 -9.10 -0.78 -8.95
C GLU A 80 -9.03 -2.19 -8.34
N ARG A 81 -9.00 -3.24 -9.17
CA ARG A 81 -8.71 -4.60 -8.69
C ARG A 81 -7.21 -4.83 -8.58
N PHE A 82 -6.44 -4.20 -9.47
CA PHE A 82 -4.98 -4.16 -9.46
C PHE A 82 -4.50 -2.73 -9.70
N VAL A 83 -3.32 -2.41 -9.19
CA VAL A 83 -2.72 -1.08 -9.37
C VAL A 83 -2.63 -0.73 -10.85
N GLY A 84 -3.38 0.31 -11.27
CA GLY A 84 -3.40 0.83 -12.63
C GLY A 84 -4.34 0.12 -13.62
N ASP A 85 -5.12 -0.87 -13.21
CA ASP A 85 -5.96 -1.69 -14.11
C ASP A 85 -7.16 -0.97 -14.72
N LEU A 86 -7.59 0.14 -14.12
CA LEU A 86 -8.65 1.01 -14.64
C LEU A 86 -8.12 2.14 -15.56
N SER A 87 -6.89 2.01 -16.05
CA SER A 87 -6.36 2.89 -17.09
C SER A 87 -6.63 2.25 -18.47
N PRO A 88 -7.19 2.93 -19.49
CA PRO A 88 -7.73 4.29 -19.55
C PRO A 88 -9.28 4.23 -19.50
N PHE A 89 -9.97 5.03 -18.70
CA PHE A 89 -10.28 6.38 -19.17
C PHE A 89 -9.06 7.27 -19.32
#